data_AF-A0A9E3A0R8-F1
#
_entry.id   AF-A0A9E3A0R8-F1
#
_cell.length_a   1.000
_cell.length_b   1.000
_cell.length_c   1.000
_cell.angle_alpha   90.00
_cell.angle_beta   90.00
_cell.angle_gamma   90.00
#
_symmetry.space_group_name_H-M   'P 1'
#
loop_
_entity.id
_entity.type
_entity.pdbx_description
1 polymer ?
#
loop_
_entity_poly.entity_id
_entity_poly.type
_entity_poly.pdbx_seq_one_letter_code
_entity_poly.pdbx_strand_id
1 'polypeptide(L)'
;MRWLLALAFATSVAHAQQLTHLIVPFGAGAVQDTIARSINAELGAALGRSMIVENRAGAGGTIGTAFVAKAPADGQTFILAGASHTIGGSLYAKLPYHPLKDFTPIAHIGNVDYVLLTSASVPATNV
;
A
#
# COMPACT_ATOMS: atom_id res chain seq x y z
N MET A 1 30.50 -30.13 44.51
CA MET A 1 29.49 -29.32 45.23
C MET A 1 29.86 -27.87 45.01
N ARG A 2 28.96 -27.01 44.46
CA ARG A 2 29.28 -25.78 43.68
C ARG A 2 29.73 -26.24 42.28
N TRP A 3 29.04 -26.02 41.17
CA TRP A 3 28.55 -24.78 40.57
C TRP A 3 27.24 -25.04 39.81
N LEU A 4 26.12 -24.51 40.26
CA LEU A 4 24.88 -24.41 39.48
C LEU A 4 24.25 -23.07 39.83
N LEU A 5 24.66 -22.01 39.14
CA LEU A 5 24.03 -20.70 39.24
C LEU A 5 24.06 -20.02 37.87
N ALA A 6 22.89 -19.49 37.53
CA ALA A 6 22.61 -18.50 36.51
C ALA A 6 22.66 -18.94 35.04
N LEU A 7 21.47 -19.18 34.47
CA LEU A 7 21.12 -18.59 33.17
C LEU A 7 19.59 -18.42 33.06
N ALA A 8 19.01 -17.65 33.98
CA ALA A 8 17.68 -17.10 33.80
C ALA A 8 17.87 -15.59 33.66
N PHE A 9 17.89 -15.07 32.44
CA PHE A 9 17.58 -13.68 32.06
C PHE A 9 18.01 -13.47 30.59
N ALA A 10 17.22 -14.02 29.66
CA ALA A 10 17.20 -13.54 28.28
C ALA A 10 15.94 -14.02 27.55
N THR A 11 14.76 -13.86 28.17
CA THR A 11 13.58 -13.60 27.34
C THR A 11 13.69 -12.13 26.95
N SER A 12 14.54 -11.83 25.96
CA SER A 12 14.33 -10.61 25.20
C SER A 12 12.88 -10.71 24.74
N VAL A 13 12.05 -9.79 25.19
CA VAL A 13 10.77 -9.55 24.56
C VAL A 13 11.16 -9.10 23.16
N ALA A 14 11.28 -10.06 22.24
CA ALA A 14 11.11 -9.77 20.83
C ALA A 14 9.70 -9.20 20.76
N HIS A 15 9.59 -7.88 20.91
CA HIS A 15 8.42 -7.16 20.49
C HIS A 15 8.35 -7.51 19.01
N ALA A 16 7.54 -8.51 18.67
CA ALA A 16 7.35 -8.90 17.29
C ALA A 16 6.85 -7.63 16.61
N GLN A 17 7.74 -6.91 15.92
CA GLN A 17 7.37 -5.73 15.17
C GLN A 17 6.32 -6.23 14.21
N GLN A 18 5.06 -5.89 14.47
CA GLN A 18 3.95 -6.28 13.61
C GLN A 18 4.25 -5.65 12.25
N LEU A 19 4.63 -6.50 11.31
CA LEU A 19 4.88 -6.09 9.94
C LEU A 19 3.53 -5.73 9.33
N THR A 20 3.47 -4.57 8.72
CA THR A 20 2.27 -4.10 8.05
C THR A 20 2.64 -3.76 6.62
N HIS A 21 1.90 -4.32 5.68
CA HIS A 21 2.14 -4.17 4.26
C HIS A 21 1.26 -3.05 3.72
N LEU A 22 1.88 -2.04 3.11
CA LEU A 22 1.22 -1.02 2.32
C LEU A 22 1.33 -1.40 0.85
N ILE A 23 0.25 -1.97 0.33
CA ILE A 23 0.18 -2.44 -1.05
C ILE A 23 -0.06 -1.24 -1.98
N VAL A 24 0.86 -1.07 -2.94
CA VAL A 24 0.75 -0.09 -4.02
C VAL A 24 0.36 -0.84 -5.29
N PRO A 25 -0.84 -0.61 -5.86
CA PRO A 25 -1.32 -1.36 -7.02
C PRO A 25 -0.69 -0.90 -8.35
N PHE A 26 0.53 -0.34 -8.32
CA PHE A 26 1.25 0.22 -9.45
C PHE A 26 2.73 -0.14 -9.37
N GLY A 27 3.45 0.02 -10.49
CA GLY A 27 4.88 -0.27 -10.56
C GLY A 27 5.71 0.65 -9.64
N ALA A 28 6.88 0.17 -9.23
CA ALA A 28 7.83 0.98 -8.46
C ALA A 28 8.23 2.24 -9.24
N GLY A 29 8.40 3.36 -8.53
CA GLY A 29 8.66 4.67 -9.14
C GLY A 29 7.46 5.37 -9.78
N ALA A 30 6.27 4.74 -9.80
CA ALA A 30 5.03 5.44 -10.15
C ALA A 30 4.63 6.43 -9.04
N VAL A 31 3.74 7.38 -9.36
CA VAL A 31 3.29 8.41 -8.41
C VAL A 31 2.81 7.83 -7.08
N GLN A 32 2.00 6.76 -7.11
CA GLN A 32 1.55 6.09 -5.88
C GLN A 32 2.69 5.48 -5.06
N ASP A 33 3.72 4.92 -5.71
CA ASP A 33 4.88 4.36 -5.00
C ASP A 33 5.68 5.44 -4.29
N THR A 34 5.90 6.57 -4.96
CA THR A 34 6.57 7.74 -4.38
C THR A 34 5.83 8.24 -3.14
N ILE A 35 4.49 8.35 -3.20
CA ILE A 35 3.66 8.75 -2.06
C ILE A 35 3.74 7.71 -0.92
N ALA A 36 3.61 6.41 -1.23
CA ALA A 36 3.70 5.36 -0.21
C ALA A 36 5.04 5.41 0.55
N ARG A 37 6.14 5.59 -0.18
CA ARG A 37 7.50 5.65 0.40
C ARG A 37 7.79 6.96 1.13
N SER A 38 7.11 8.05 0.80
CA SER A 38 7.29 9.31 1.54
C SER A 38 6.59 9.29 2.90
N ILE A 39 5.53 8.50 3.06
CA ILE A 39 4.74 8.44 4.31
C ILE A 39 5.00 7.21 5.17
N ASN A 40 5.62 6.14 4.66
CA ASN A 40 5.67 4.85 5.36
C ASN A 40 6.37 4.90 6.72
N ALA A 41 7.46 5.66 6.85
CA ALA A 41 8.20 5.78 8.10
C ALA A 41 7.37 6.47 9.20
N GLU A 42 6.77 7.61 8.87
CA GLU A 42 5.92 8.36 9.80
C GLU A 42 4.63 7.61 10.14
N LEU A 43 4.02 6.95 9.14
CA LEU A 43 2.86 6.10 9.35
C LEU A 43 3.20 4.92 10.29
N GLY A 44 4.37 4.31 10.10
CA GLY A 44 4.87 3.25 10.97
C GLY A 44 5.10 3.73 12.40
N ALA A 45 5.73 4.90 12.57
CA ALA A 45 5.93 5.51 13.87
C ALA A 45 4.60 5.81 14.58
N ALA A 46 3.62 6.38 13.86
CA ALA A 46 2.30 6.70 14.39
C ALA A 46 1.50 5.45 14.80
N LEU A 47 1.66 4.35 14.06
CA LEU A 47 0.97 3.08 14.35
C LEU A 47 1.74 2.17 15.31
N GLY A 48 3.00 2.50 15.64
CA GLY A 48 3.89 1.60 16.39
C GLY A 48 4.23 0.32 15.62
N ARG A 49 4.31 0.40 14.29
CA ARG A 49 4.46 -0.75 13.37
C ARG A 49 5.55 -0.52 12.33
N SER A 50 6.06 -1.61 11.77
CA SER A 50 6.99 -1.53 10.63
C SER A 50 6.19 -1.58 9.32
N MET A 51 6.30 -0.54 8.51
CA MET A 51 5.56 -0.42 7.24
C MET A 51 6.41 -0.87 6.05
N ILE A 52 5.99 -1.93 5.39
CA ILE A 52 6.61 -2.47 4.18
C ILE A 52 5.80 -2.03 2.95
N VAL A 53 6.43 -1.28 2.05
CA VAL A 53 5.80 -0.89 0.76
C VAL A 53 6.00 -2.02 -0.24
N GLU A 54 4.90 -2.58 -0.75
CA GLU A 54 4.91 -3.63 -1.79
C GLU A 54 4.19 -3.18 -3.06
N ASN A 55 4.90 -3.20 -4.18
CA ASN A 55 4.31 -2.93 -5.48
C ASN A 55 3.68 -4.19 -6.07
N ARG A 56 2.36 -4.18 -6.31
CA ARG A 56 1.58 -5.26 -6.94
C ARG A 56 0.83 -4.73 -8.16
N ALA A 57 1.58 -4.49 -9.23
CA ALA A 57 1.07 -3.90 -10.46
C ALA A 57 0.26 -4.89 -11.32
N GLY A 58 -0.53 -4.34 -12.24
CA GLY A 58 -1.19 -5.08 -13.33
C GLY A 58 -2.69 -4.80 -13.44
N ALA A 59 -3.22 -4.92 -14.67
CA ALA A 59 -4.62 -4.68 -15.03
C ALA A 59 -5.19 -3.36 -14.44
N GLY A 60 -4.49 -2.24 -14.67
CA GLY A 60 -4.90 -0.93 -14.15
C GLY A 60 -4.91 -0.80 -12.62
N GLY A 61 -4.27 -1.73 -11.91
CA GLY A 61 -4.22 -1.80 -10.45
C GLY A 61 -5.25 -2.74 -9.81
N THR A 62 -6.10 -3.38 -10.62
CA THR A 62 -7.11 -4.32 -10.10
C THR A 62 -6.51 -5.57 -9.47
N ILE A 63 -5.32 -6.02 -9.90
CA ILE A 63 -4.64 -7.19 -9.32
C ILE A 63 -4.21 -6.92 -7.86
N GLY A 64 -3.48 -5.83 -7.62
CA GLY A 64 -3.07 -5.43 -6.27
C GLY A 64 -4.27 -5.12 -5.37
N THR A 65 -5.31 -4.50 -5.94
CA THR A 65 -6.55 -4.21 -5.19
C THR A 65 -7.29 -5.48 -4.78
N ALA A 66 -7.44 -6.44 -5.69
CA ALA A 66 -8.07 -7.73 -5.40
C ALA A 66 -7.28 -8.56 -4.39
N PHE A 67 -5.96 -8.43 -4.37
CA PHE A 67 -5.12 -9.05 -3.36
C PHE A 67 -5.48 -8.53 -1.96
N VAL A 68 -5.61 -7.21 -1.79
CA VAL A 68 -5.98 -6.61 -0.49
C VAL A 68 -7.43 -6.93 -0.10
N ALA A 69 -8.36 -6.93 -1.05
CA ALA A 69 -9.77 -7.31 -0.80
C ALA A 69 -9.91 -8.72 -0.23
N LYS A 70 -8.96 -9.61 -0.51
CA LYS A 70 -8.94 -11.02 -0.06
C LYS A 70 -8.00 -11.26 1.12
N ALA A 71 -7.28 -10.24 1.57
CA ALA A 71 -6.39 -10.36 2.71
C ALA A 71 -7.20 -10.50 4.01
N PRO A 72 -6.62 -11.09 5.07
CA PRO A 72 -7.23 -11.07 6.40
C PRO A 72 -7.53 -9.64 6.86
N ALA A 73 -8.71 -9.42 7.44
CA ALA A 73 -9.12 -8.13 8.00
C ALA A 73 -8.53 -7.90 9.41
N ASP A 74 -7.21 -8.09 9.56
CA ASP A 74 -6.47 -8.00 10.82
C ASP A 74 -5.66 -6.70 10.96
N GLY A 75 -5.81 -5.80 9.98
CA GLY A 75 -5.10 -4.52 9.93
C GLY A 75 -3.62 -4.63 9.58
N GLN A 76 -3.13 -5.76 9.08
CA GLN A 76 -1.74 -5.92 8.63
C GLN A 76 -1.55 -5.62 7.14
N THR A 77 -2.63 -5.48 6.37
CA THR A 77 -2.57 -5.17 4.94
C THR A 77 -3.41 -3.93 4.64
N PHE A 78 -2.75 -2.88 4.16
CA PHE A 78 -3.36 -1.66 3.67
C PHE A 78 -3.18 -1.56 2.16
N ILE A 79 -4.02 -0.76 1.52
CA ILE A 79 -3.88 -0.40 0.11
C ILE A 79 -3.74 1.12 -0.03
N LEU A 80 -2.81 1.56 -0.86
CA LEU A 80 -2.80 2.92 -1.36
C LEU A 80 -3.72 3.01 -2.58
N ALA A 81 -5.01 3.20 -2.32
CA ALA A 81 -6.02 3.30 -3.37
C ALA A 81 -5.87 4.62 -4.16
N GLY A 82 -6.07 4.55 -5.47
CA GLY A 82 -6.22 5.72 -6.34
C GLY A 82 -7.58 5.71 -7.04
N ALA A 83 -7.84 6.67 -7.93
CA ALA A 83 -9.10 6.76 -8.68
C ALA A 83 -9.44 5.46 -9.46
N SER A 84 -8.42 4.70 -9.88
CA SER A 84 -8.61 3.41 -10.54
C SER A 84 -9.41 2.39 -9.72
N HIS A 85 -9.38 2.49 -8.39
CA HIS A 85 -10.11 1.63 -7.46
C HIS A 85 -11.62 1.63 -7.72
N THR A 86 -12.20 2.80 -7.98
CA THR A 86 -13.64 2.94 -8.24
C THR A 86 -13.95 2.86 -9.73
N ILE A 87 -13.10 3.44 -10.59
CA ILE A 87 -13.24 3.41 -12.05
C ILE A 87 -13.28 1.97 -12.58
N GLY A 88 -12.55 1.05 -11.94
CA GLY A 88 -12.57 -0.36 -12.33
C GLY A 88 -13.98 -0.96 -12.41
N GLY A 89 -14.92 -0.51 -11.57
CA GLY A 89 -16.30 -1.01 -11.57
C GLY A 89 -17.11 -0.64 -12.81
N SER A 90 -16.75 0.47 -13.48
CA SER A 90 -17.37 0.87 -14.75
C SER A 90 -16.63 0.33 -15.99
N LEU A 91 -15.36 -0.06 -15.85
CA LEU A 91 -14.53 -0.50 -16.98
C LEU A 91 -14.50 -2.03 -17.16
N TYR A 92 -14.51 -2.78 -16.07
CA TYR A 92 -14.42 -4.24 -16.11
C TYR A 92 -15.79 -4.88 -15.96
N ALA A 93 -16.21 -5.68 -16.94
CA ALA A 93 -17.45 -6.45 -16.86
C ALA A 93 -17.50 -7.38 -15.63
N LYS A 94 -16.33 -7.84 -15.17
CA LYS A 94 -16.20 -8.63 -13.94
C LYS A 94 -15.00 -8.15 -13.14
N LEU A 95 -15.25 -7.21 -12.24
CA LEU A 95 -14.27 -6.74 -11.27
C LEU A 95 -14.11 -7.80 -10.14
N PRO A 96 -12.87 -8.17 -9.75
CA PRO A 96 -12.63 -9.20 -8.72
C PRO A 96 -12.76 -8.70 -7.27
N TYR A 97 -13.37 -7.53 -7.05
CA TYR A 97 -13.69 -6.93 -5.76
C TYR A 97 -14.84 -5.93 -5.92
N HIS A 98 -15.50 -5.57 -4.81
CA HIS A 98 -16.48 -4.49 -4.74
C HIS A 98 -15.83 -3.24 -4.12
N PRO A 99 -15.69 -2.12 -4.86
CA PRO A 99 -14.88 -0.97 -4.42
C PRO A 99 -15.28 -0.36 -3.08
N LEU A 100 -16.57 -0.42 -2.73
CA LEU A 100 -17.10 0.17 -1.49
C LEU A 100 -17.39 -0.83 -0.37
N LYS A 101 -17.53 -2.13 -0.66
CA LYS A 101 -18.03 -3.12 0.31
C LYS A 101 -16.90 -3.98 0.88
N ASP A 102 -15.86 -4.20 0.08
CA ASP A 102 -14.76 -5.09 0.45
C ASP A 102 -13.63 -4.34 1.19
N PHE A 103 -13.80 -3.04 1.46
CA PHE A 103 -12.77 -2.18 2.03
C PHE A 103 -13.33 -1.27 3.12
N THR A 104 -12.55 -1.10 4.19
CA THR A 104 -12.80 -0.05 5.19
C THR A 104 -12.00 1.20 4.81
N PRO A 105 -12.65 2.35 4.54
CA PRO A 105 -11.94 3.59 4.24
C PRO A 105 -11.21 4.09 5.51
N ILE A 106 -9.95 4.47 5.37
CA ILE A 106 -9.10 4.93 6.49
C ILE A 106 -8.93 6.44 6.45
N ALA A 107 -8.32 6.96 5.38
CA ALA A 107 -8.05 8.39 5.23
C ALA A 107 -7.89 8.77 3.75
N HIS A 108 -8.26 10.02 3.42
CA HIS A 108 -7.86 10.66 2.18
C HIS A 108 -6.52 11.34 2.40
N ILE A 109 -5.49 10.96 1.62
CA ILE A 109 -4.12 11.43 1.84
C ILE A 109 -3.67 12.53 0.87
N GLY A 110 -4.48 12.84 -0.15
CA GLY A 110 -4.18 13.90 -1.10
C GLY A 110 -4.80 13.69 -2.48
N ASN A 111 -4.62 14.71 -3.33
CA ASN A 111 -5.03 14.69 -4.73
C ASN A 111 -3.79 14.68 -5.62
N VAL A 112 -3.90 14.07 -6.79
CA VAL A 112 -2.89 14.13 -7.85
C VAL A 112 -3.57 14.69 -9.09
N ASP A 113 -3.08 15.82 -9.57
CA ASP A 113 -3.57 16.42 -10.80
C ASP A 113 -2.92 15.77 -12.02
N TYR A 114 -3.70 15.63 -13.09
CA TYR A 114 -3.21 15.14 -14.38
C TYR A 114 -2.81 16.32 -15.26
N VAL A 115 -1.65 16.20 -15.90
CA VAL A 115 -1.20 17.13 -16.94
C VAL A 115 -1.15 16.42 -18.28
N LEU A 116 -1.52 17.12 -19.36
CA LEU A 116 -1.33 16.63 -20.71
C LEU A 116 0.12 16.91 -21.14
N LEU A 117 0.85 15.87 -21.52
CA LEU A 117 2.17 16.01 -22.14
C LEU A 117 2.15 15.43 -23.54
N THR A 118 2.97 16.01 -24.41
CA THR A 118 3.27 15.46 -25.73
C THR A 118 4.76 15.20 -25.85
N SER A 119 5.16 14.37 -26.82
CA SER A 119 6.57 14.33 -27.23
C SER A 119 7.02 15.73 -27.68
N ALA A 120 8.27 16.08 -27.40
CA ALA A 120 8.88 17.34 -27.86
C ALA A 120 8.90 17.47 -29.39
N SER A 121 8.76 16.35 -30.12
CA SER A 121 8.65 16.33 -31.58
C SER A 121 7.28 16.72 -32.13
N VAL A 122 6.25 16.84 -31.28
CA VAL A 122 4.90 17.23 -31.69
C VAL A 122 4.85 18.77 -31.74
N PRO A 123 4.53 19.40 -32.89
CA PRO A 123 4.52 20.87 -33.02
C PRO A 123 3.26 21.52 -32.44
N ALA A 124 2.66 20.92 -31.41
CA ALA A 124 1.52 21.48 -30.70
C ALA A 124 2.02 22.51 -29.67
N THR A 125 1.41 23.68 -29.64
CA THR A 125 1.81 24.79 -28.76
C THR A 125 0.71 25.20 -27.76
N ASN A 126 -0.45 24.55 -27.83
CA ASN A 126 -1.58 24.74 -26.92
C ASN A 126 -2.41 23.44 -26.81
N VAL A 127 -3.36 23.45 -25.87
CA VAL A 127 -4.44 22.47 -25.70
C VAL A 127 -5.74 22.99 -26.27
#